data_AF-U2ICT2-F1
#
_entry.id   AF-U2ICT2-F1
#
_cell.length_a   1.000
_cell.length_b   1.000
_cell.length_c   1.000
_cell.angle_alpha   90.00
_cell.angle_beta   90.00
_cell.angle_gamma   90.00
#
_symmetry.space_group_name_H-M   'P 1'
#
loop_
_entity.id
_entity.type
_entity.pdbx_description
1 polymer ?
#
loop_
_entity_poly.entity_id
_entity_poly.type
_entity_poly.pdbx_seq_one_letter_code
_entity_poly.pdbx_strand_id
1 'polypeptide(L)'
;MQYRSLILGAALALSLLSIGCTGQTGQSASTDSTQIASLPLPELEEGDEVAFENDAVRIVEGKTIETEGGVYNTIKVQPKRSGSDIKAFELEGTILSFEGVVGHTLLTSEGTGAICPLSLYDLATGKEVMPIDLPFDSGEGVEVVDANTFYFYTYDEAYPTMTWDKQKGVWVDQNKVPDALRNDQLKELQAKLQLDLFDGLPLMALRKVEVKLQERKVTPLDEYRWSVIE
;
A
#
# COMPACT_ATOMS: atom_id res chain seq x y z
N MET A 1 32.69 -47.07 -25.14
CA MET A 1 31.53 -47.92 -24.78
C MET A 1 30.45 -46.97 -24.25
N GLN A 2 29.63 -46.31 -25.07
CA GLN A 2 28.44 -46.81 -25.79
C GLN A 2 27.56 -47.73 -24.94
N TYR A 3 26.40 -47.23 -24.50
CA TYR A 3 25.12 -47.64 -25.07
C TYR A 3 24.08 -46.50 -24.94
N ARG A 4 23.48 -46.16 -26.09
CA ARG A 4 22.27 -45.35 -26.26
C ARG A 4 21.05 -46.25 -26.03
N SER A 5 19.90 -45.69 -25.68
CA SER A 5 18.60 -46.19 -26.16
C SER A 5 17.55 -45.07 -26.19
N LEU A 6 17.20 -44.67 -27.41
CA LEU A 6 15.93 -44.05 -27.80
C LEU A 6 14.86 -45.15 -27.91
N ILE A 7 13.60 -44.87 -27.55
CA ILE A 7 12.38 -45.44 -28.15
C ILE A 7 11.29 -44.35 -28.00
N LEU A 8 10.97 -43.55 -29.03
CA LEU A 8 10.15 -43.80 -30.24
C LEU A 8 8.67 -44.09 -29.93
N GLY A 9 7.79 -43.17 -30.37
CA GLY A 9 6.35 -43.23 -30.15
C GLY A 9 5.58 -44.15 -31.10
N ALA A 10 4.27 -44.23 -30.88
CA ALA A 10 3.30 -44.69 -31.86
C ALA A 10 1.96 -43.96 -31.62
N ALA A 11 1.55 -43.18 -32.61
CA ALA A 11 0.20 -42.68 -32.76
C ALA A 11 -0.70 -43.82 -33.27
N LEU A 12 -1.95 -43.85 -32.82
CA LEU A 12 -2.98 -44.68 -33.43
C LEU A 12 -4.28 -43.88 -33.50
N ALA A 13 -4.54 -43.37 -34.70
CA ALA A 13 -5.84 -42.88 -35.12
C ALA A 13 -6.66 -44.08 -35.60
N LEU A 14 -7.93 -44.15 -35.18
CA LEU A 14 -8.96 -44.94 -35.85
C LEU A 14 -10.28 -44.18 -35.74
N SER A 15 -10.68 -43.63 -36.88
CA SER A 15 -11.99 -43.07 -37.17
C SER A 15 -13.01 -44.19 -37.36
N LEU A 16 -14.21 -44.02 -36.80
CA LEU A 16 -15.44 -44.59 -37.36
C LEU A 16 -16.57 -43.58 -37.23
N LEU A 17 -17.20 -43.33 -38.37
CA LEU A 17 -18.25 -42.35 -38.62
C LEU A 17 -19.64 -42.99 -38.46
N SER A 18 -20.55 -42.22 -37.85
CA SER A 18 -21.95 -41.97 -38.25
C SER A 18 -23.04 -43.07 -38.07
N ILE A 19 -24.12 -42.73 -37.35
CA ILE A 19 -25.48 -42.36 -37.86
C ILE A 19 -26.51 -42.54 -36.73
N GLY A 20 -27.41 -41.57 -36.54
CA GLY A 20 -28.67 -41.78 -35.81
C GLY A 20 -29.37 -40.49 -35.37
N CYS A 21 -30.29 -39.99 -36.21
CA CYS A 21 -31.05 -38.75 -36.03
C CYS A 21 -32.16 -38.78 -34.96
N THR A 22 -32.65 -37.56 -34.66
CA THR A 22 -34.00 -37.13 -34.20
C THR A 22 -34.18 -36.72 -32.73
N GLY A 23 -34.66 -35.47 -32.52
CA GLY A 23 -35.46 -35.11 -31.34
C GLY A 23 -35.13 -33.80 -30.60
N GLN A 24 -35.74 -32.69 -31.06
CA GLN A 24 -36.32 -31.59 -30.27
C GLN A 24 -35.49 -30.73 -29.28
N THR A 25 -35.36 -29.45 -29.67
CA THR A 25 -35.63 -28.21 -28.89
C THR A 25 -35.26 -28.16 -27.40
N GLY A 26 -34.25 -27.34 -27.10
CA GLY A 26 -34.04 -26.77 -25.76
C GLY A 26 -33.07 -25.59 -25.84
N GLN A 27 -33.61 -24.37 -25.83
CA GLN A 27 -32.85 -23.17 -25.49
C GLN A 27 -32.18 -23.36 -24.13
N SER A 28 -30.87 -23.19 -24.09
CA SER A 28 -30.20 -22.36 -23.09
C SER A 28 -28.80 -22.08 -23.60
N ALA A 29 -28.69 -21.01 -24.37
CA ALA A 29 -27.44 -20.28 -24.46
C ALA A 29 -27.16 -19.73 -23.05
N SER A 30 -26.45 -20.50 -22.24
CA SER A 30 -25.78 -19.96 -21.07
C SER A 30 -24.48 -19.32 -21.57
N THR A 31 -24.62 -18.10 -22.08
CA THR A 31 -23.50 -17.20 -22.29
C THR A 31 -23.44 -16.29 -21.07
N ASP A 32 -23.15 -16.86 -19.90
CA ASP A 32 -22.76 -16.06 -18.73
C ASP A 32 -21.25 -15.88 -18.79
N SER A 33 -20.82 -15.15 -19.82
CA SER A 33 -19.49 -14.54 -19.87
C SER A 33 -19.74 -13.06 -19.99
N THR A 34 -19.93 -12.41 -18.84
CA THR A 34 -19.72 -10.96 -18.71
C THR A 34 -18.32 -10.68 -19.24
N GLN A 35 -18.23 -10.21 -20.48
CA GLN A 35 -16.96 -9.82 -21.08
C GLN A 35 -16.44 -8.63 -20.29
N ILE A 36 -15.39 -8.88 -19.49
CA ILE A 36 -14.61 -7.85 -18.83
C ILE A 36 -13.87 -7.08 -19.93
N ALA A 37 -14.39 -5.93 -20.31
CA ALA A 37 -13.80 -5.06 -21.32
C ALA A 37 -12.91 -4.00 -20.66
N SER A 38 -11.89 -3.51 -21.37
CA SER A 38 -11.11 -2.38 -20.87
C SER A 38 -11.98 -1.12 -20.82
N LEU A 39 -11.89 -0.35 -19.75
CA LEU A 39 -12.47 0.98 -19.66
C LEU A 39 -11.46 2.02 -20.17
N PRO A 40 -11.91 3.03 -20.93
CA PRO A 40 -11.06 4.17 -21.24
C PRO A 40 -10.75 4.93 -19.95
N LEU A 41 -9.47 5.22 -19.73
CA LEU A 41 -9.03 6.03 -18.61
C LEU A 41 -9.22 7.53 -18.94
N PRO A 42 -9.68 8.35 -17.98
CA PRO A 42 -9.74 9.81 -18.16
C PRO A 42 -8.37 10.40 -18.55
N GLU A 43 -8.35 11.49 -19.29
CA GLU A 43 -7.10 12.25 -19.47
C GLU A 43 -6.67 12.87 -18.14
N LEU A 44 -5.36 12.99 -17.92
CA LEU A 44 -4.81 13.63 -16.73
C LEU A 44 -4.88 15.15 -16.88
N GLU A 45 -5.28 15.84 -15.82
CA GLU A 45 -5.28 17.29 -15.79
C GLU A 45 -3.86 17.84 -15.56
N GLU A 46 -3.65 19.13 -15.80
CA GLU A 46 -2.33 19.74 -15.58
C GLU A 46 -1.94 19.69 -14.10
N GLY A 47 -0.86 18.96 -13.80
CA GLY A 47 -0.37 18.76 -12.44
C GLY A 47 -0.94 17.52 -11.73
N ASP A 48 -1.79 16.73 -12.40
CA ASP A 48 -2.16 15.39 -11.91
C ASP A 48 -0.95 14.44 -12.01
N GLU A 49 -0.78 13.60 -11.00
CA GLU A 49 0.25 12.56 -10.95
C GLU A 49 -0.37 11.17 -10.81
N VAL A 50 0.15 10.19 -11.55
CA VAL A 50 -0.24 8.78 -11.37
C VAL A 50 0.56 8.20 -10.20
N ALA A 51 -0.02 8.27 -9.00
CA ALA A 51 0.60 7.74 -7.79
C ALA A 51 0.69 6.21 -7.78
N PHE A 52 -0.27 5.51 -8.41
CA PHE A 52 -0.26 4.06 -8.53
C PHE A 52 -1.03 3.58 -9.76
N GLU A 53 -0.50 2.55 -10.42
CA GLU A 53 -1.22 1.89 -11.50
C GLU A 53 -0.89 0.39 -11.54
N ASN A 54 -1.93 -0.44 -11.66
CA ASN A 54 -1.80 -1.86 -11.97
C ASN A 54 -2.78 -2.26 -13.07
N ASP A 55 -3.00 -3.56 -13.27
CA ASP A 55 -3.90 -4.09 -14.30
C ASP A 55 -5.38 -3.80 -14.05
N ALA A 56 -5.76 -3.49 -12.80
CA ALA A 56 -7.14 -3.33 -12.35
C ALA A 56 -7.53 -1.86 -12.18
N VAL A 57 -6.63 -1.00 -11.68
CA VAL A 57 -6.93 0.37 -11.28
C VAL A 57 -5.75 1.31 -11.52
N ARG A 58 -6.07 2.57 -11.80
CA ARG A 58 -5.16 3.72 -11.72
C ARG A 58 -5.62 4.63 -10.59
N ILE A 59 -4.68 5.03 -9.73
CA ILE A 59 -4.88 6.02 -8.67
C ILE A 59 -4.12 7.27 -9.10
N VAL A 60 -4.82 8.40 -9.11
CA VAL A 60 -4.27 9.69 -9.51
C VAL A 60 -4.35 10.64 -8.33
N GLU A 61 -3.23 11.25 -7.97
CA GLU A 61 -3.17 12.38 -7.05
C GLU A 61 -3.38 13.65 -7.86
N GLY A 62 -4.41 14.40 -7.50
CA GLY A 62 -4.70 15.70 -8.05
C GLY A 62 -3.70 16.73 -7.56
N LYS A 63 -3.46 17.74 -8.38
CA LYS A 63 -2.64 18.89 -8.01
C LYS A 63 -3.14 19.54 -6.70
N THR A 64 -2.22 19.94 -5.85
CA THR A 64 -2.52 20.80 -4.69
C THR A 64 -2.92 22.21 -5.13
N ILE A 65 -4.08 22.64 -4.67
CA ILE A 65 -4.66 23.96 -4.96
C ILE A 65 -4.68 24.78 -3.67
N GLU A 66 -4.02 25.94 -3.70
CA GLU A 66 -4.10 26.93 -2.64
C GLU A 66 -5.17 27.98 -2.98
N THR A 67 -6.11 28.19 -2.05
CA THR A 67 -7.17 29.20 -2.18
C THR A 67 -7.29 30.01 -0.89
N GLU A 68 -8.09 31.07 -0.91
CA GLU A 68 -8.44 31.80 0.33
C GLU A 68 -9.13 30.92 1.38
N GLY A 69 -9.79 29.83 0.95
CA GLY A 69 -10.48 28.88 1.83
C GLY A 69 -9.57 27.80 2.43
N GLY A 70 -8.29 27.77 2.05
CA GLY A 70 -7.33 26.76 2.46
C GLY A 70 -6.64 26.07 1.28
N VAL A 71 -5.84 25.07 1.63
CA VAL A 71 -5.14 24.18 0.70
C VAL A 71 -5.92 22.88 0.61
N TYR A 72 -6.14 22.38 -0.60
CA TYR A 72 -6.79 21.09 -0.84
C TYR A 72 -6.21 20.39 -2.08
N ASN A 73 -6.37 19.08 -2.14
CA ASN A 73 -6.14 18.27 -3.33
C ASN A 73 -7.11 17.08 -3.35
N THR A 74 -6.98 16.22 -4.36
CA THR A 74 -7.86 15.05 -4.50
C THR A 74 -7.10 13.77 -4.78
N ILE A 75 -7.71 12.63 -4.46
CA ILE A 75 -7.27 11.30 -4.90
C ILE A 75 -8.39 10.69 -5.73
N LYS A 76 -8.11 10.43 -7.01
CA LYS A 76 -9.06 9.89 -7.99
C LYS A 76 -8.78 8.40 -8.21
N VAL A 77 -9.79 7.56 -7.96
CA VAL A 77 -9.74 6.11 -8.22
C VAL A 77 -10.38 5.81 -9.56
N GLN A 78 -9.64 5.15 -10.47
CA GLN A 78 -10.04 4.97 -11.85
C GLN A 78 -9.89 3.49 -12.27
N PRO A 79 -10.98 2.70 -12.28
CA PRO A 79 -10.92 1.29 -12.67
C PRO A 79 -10.62 1.15 -14.17
N LYS A 80 -9.83 0.13 -14.52
CA LYS A 80 -9.40 -0.15 -15.90
C LYS A 80 -10.27 -1.18 -16.62
N ARG A 81 -11.20 -1.83 -15.91
CA ARG A 81 -11.99 -2.96 -16.44
C ARG A 81 -13.47 -2.82 -16.10
N SER A 82 -14.34 -3.05 -17.09
CA SER A 82 -15.78 -3.10 -16.89
C SER A 82 -16.12 -4.38 -16.12
N GLY A 83 -17.00 -4.25 -15.12
CA GLY A 83 -17.37 -5.37 -14.25
C GLY A 83 -16.31 -5.75 -13.21
N SER A 84 -15.26 -4.95 -12.99
CA SER A 84 -14.47 -5.05 -11.76
C SER A 84 -15.34 -4.71 -10.55
N ASP A 85 -14.99 -5.27 -9.41
CA ASP A 85 -15.51 -4.87 -8.10
C ASP A 85 -15.08 -3.44 -7.72
N ILE A 86 -13.96 -2.94 -8.26
CA ILE A 86 -13.48 -1.56 -8.08
C ILE A 86 -14.41 -0.56 -8.80
N LYS A 87 -14.77 0.52 -8.13
CA LYS A 87 -15.55 1.64 -8.69
C LYS A 87 -14.71 2.90 -8.86
N ALA A 88 -15.14 3.75 -9.78
CA ALA A 88 -14.61 5.10 -9.88
C ALA A 88 -15.17 5.98 -8.76
N PHE A 89 -14.31 6.71 -8.07
CA PHE A 89 -14.67 7.72 -7.08
C PHE A 89 -13.51 8.69 -6.85
N GLU A 90 -13.79 9.77 -6.14
CA GLU A 90 -12.82 10.81 -5.79
C GLU A 90 -12.91 11.11 -4.29
N LEU A 91 -11.75 11.32 -3.67
CA LEU A 91 -11.61 11.81 -2.31
C LEU A 91 -11.06 13.23 -2.38
N GLU A 92 -11.58 14.12 -1.56
CA GLU A 92 -11.11 15.50 -1.40
C GLU A 92 -10.73 15.72 0.06
N GLY A 93 -9.60 16.39 0.29
CA GLY A 93 -9.09 16.68 1.61
C GLY A 93 -8.07 17.82 1.57
N THR A 94 -7.54 18.19 2.73
CA THR A 94 -6.65 19.36 2.87
C THR A 94 -5.32 19.13 2.15
N ILE A 95 -4.64 18.02 2.45
CA ILE A 95 -3.50 17.52 1.68
C ILE A 95 -3.52 16.01 1.83
N LEU A 96 -4.17 15.34 0.88
CA LEU A 96 -4.20 13.89 0.77
C LEU A 96 -2.92 13.39 0.10
N SER A 97 -2.38 12.30 0.63
CA SER A 97 -1.30 11.54 0.00
C SER A 97 -1.68 10.07 -0.14
N PHE A 98 -1.28 9.45 -1.25
CA PHE A 98 -1.43 8.04 -1.52
C PHE A 98 -0.38 7.24 -0.75
N GLU A 99 -0.84 6.31 0.08
CA GLU A 99 0.05 5.48 0.91
C GLU A 99 0.14 4.04 0.41
N GLY A 100 -0.85 3.56 -0.34
CA GLY A 100 -0.81 2.21 -0.88
C GLY A 100 -2.16 1.62 -1.25
N VAL A 101 -2.12 0.41 -1.80
CA VAL A 101 -3.29 -0.46 -1.99
C VAL A 101 -3.01 -1.82 -1.34
N VAL A 102 -3.88 -2.23 -0.41
CA VAL A 102 -3.82 -3.53 0.27
C VAL A 102 -5.08 -4.31 -0.08
N GLY A 103 -4.94 -5.30 -0.97
CA GLY A 103 -6.09 -6.05 -1.48
C GLY A 103 -7.11 -5.14 -2.18
N HIS A 104 -8.27 -4.95 -1.56
CA HIS A 104 -9.36 -4.10 -2.07
C HIS A 104 -9.50 -2.78 -1.29
N THR A 105 -8.45 -2.37 -0.57
CA THR A 105 -8.45 -1.17 0.26
C THR A 105 -7.39 -0.19 -0.23
N LEU A 106 -7.80 1.05 -0.48
CA LEU A 106 -6.96 2.21 -0.71
C LEU A 106 -6.55 2.81 0.64
N LEU A 107 -5.27 3.11 0.79
CA LEU A 107 -4.70 3.78 1.97
C LEU A 107 -4.31 5.19 1.56
N THR A 108 -4.75 6.18 2.34
CA THR A 108 -4.38 7.58 2.15
C THR A 108 -4.00 8.20 3.49
N SER A 109 -3.11 9.18 3.48
CA SER A 109 -2.86 10.02 4.64
C SER A 109 -3.33 11.46 4.38
N GLU A 110 -3.52 12.25 5.44
CA GLU A 110 -3.89 13.66 5.31
C GLU A 110 -3.03 14.59 6.17
N GLY A 111 -2.31 15.52 5.55
CA GLY A 111 -1.55 16.57 6.25
C GLY A 111 -0.26 16.99 5.54
N THR A 112 0.43 17.98 6.13
CA THR A 112 1.72 18.51 5.63
C THR A 112 2.93 17.91 6.35
N GLY A 113 2.73 17.24 7.48
CA GLY A 113 3.82 16.72 8.33
C GLY A 113 4.03 15.23 8.15
N ALA A 114 5.19 14.73 8.60
CA ALA A 114 5.51 13.31 8.60
C ALA A 114 4.53 12.49 9.45
N ILE A 115 4.00 13.07 10.54
CA ILE A 115 3.00 12.44 11.39
C ILE A 115 1.60 12.94 11.04
N CYS A 116 0.77 12.04 10.53
CA CYS A 116 -0.56 12.36 10.02
C CYS A 116 -1.58 11.22 10.32
N PRO A 117 -2.89 11.46 10.16
CA PRO A 117 -3.89 10.40 10.16
C PRO A 117 -3.75 9.50 8.92
N LEU A 118 -4.01 8.20 9.10
CA LEU A 118 -4.11 7.21 8.01
C LEU A 118 -5.58 6.77 7.85
N SER A 119 -6.10 6.89 6.63
CA SER A 119 -7.48 6.55 6.27
C SER A 119 -7.52 5.38 5.28
N LEU A 120 -8.52 4.52 5.44
CA LEU A 120 -8.67 3.28 4.67
C LEU A 120 -10.00 3.29 3.94
N TYR A 121 -9.99 3.18 2.62
CA TYR A 121 -11.20 3.23 1.78
C TYR A 121 -11.38 1.94 0.99
N ASP A 122 -12.58 1.37 1.03
CA ASP A 122 -12.95 0.22 0.23
C ASP A 122 -13.10 0.63 -1.25
N LEU A 123 -12.34 -0.02 -2.14
CA LEU A 123 -12.30 0.33 -3.57
C LEU A 123 -13.63 0.06 -4.31
N ALA A 124 -14.54 -0.74 -3.76
CA ALA A 124 -15.84 -1.05 -4.36
C ALA A 124 -16.92 -0.03 -4.01
N THR A 125 -16.71 0.72 -2.93
CA THR A 125 -17.73 1.61 -2.37
C THR A 125 -17.26 3.04 -2.15
N GLY A 126 -15.95 3.29 -2.11
CA GLY A 126 -15.37 4.57 -1.73
C GLY A 126 -15.59 4.94 -0.26
N LYS A 127 -16.03 3.98 0.57
CA LYS A 127 -16.34 4.21 1.99
C LYS A 127 -15.20 3.79 2.87
N GLU A 128 -15.08 4.46 4.01
CA GLU A 128 -14.12 4.11 5.04
C GLU A 128 -14.34 2.68 5.54
N VAL A 129 -13.25 1.91 5.63
CA VAL A 129 -13.27 0.51 6.07
C VAL A 129 -13.37 0.44 7.59
N MET A 130 -12.47 1.14 8.28
CA MET A 130 -12.34 1.19 9.74
C MET A 130 -11.45 2.37 10.13
N PRO A 131 -11.61 2.93 11.34
CA PRO A 131 -10.74 3.99 11.83
C PRO A 131 -9.35 3.47 12.19
N ILE A 132 -8.34 4.32 12.05
CA ILE A 132 -7.00 4.14 12.62
C ILE A 132 -6.76 5.26 13.63
N ASP A 133 -7.01 4.95 14.90
CA ASP A 133 -6.83 5.90 16.00
C ASP A 133 -5.39 5.91 16.53
N LEU A 134 -4.41 5.88 15.62
CA LEU A 134 -2.98 5.93 15.93
C LEU A 134 -2.29 6.86 14.92
N PRO A 135 -1.37 7.74 15.36
CA PRO A 135 -0.60 8.57 14.45
C PRO A 135 0.19 7.70 13.47
N PHE A 136 0.17 8.03 12.19
CA PHE A 136 0.91 7.33 11.14
C PHE A 136 2.11 8.17 10.74
N ASP A 137 3.29 7.54 10.69
CA ASP A 137 4.49 8.14 10.12
C ASP A 137 4.57 7.85 8.61
N SER A 138 4.22 8.85 7.80
CA SER A 138 4.25 8.75 6.33
C SER A 138 5.66 8.64 5.77
N GLY A 139 6.69 9.07 6.52
CA GLY A 139 8.10 8.93 6.13
C GLY A 139 8.54 7.46 6.09
N GLU A 140 7.93 6.61 6.92
CA GLU A 140 8.17 5.16 6.92
C GLU A 140 7.26 4.39 5.94
N GLY A 141 6.15 5.00 5.52
CA GLY A 141 5.16 4.41 4.65
C GLY A 141 4.52 3.14 5.22
N VAL A 142 3.95 2.32 4.33
CA VAL A 142 3.28 1.06 4.70
C VAL A 142 4.03 -0.16 4.17
N GLU A 143 4.05 -1.23 4.98
CA GLU A 143 4.59 -2.54 4.60
C GLU A 143 3.44 -3.51 4.30
N VAL A 144 3.19 -3.78 3.01
CA VAL A 144 2.13 -4.73 2.62
C VAL A 144 2.61 -6.17 2.77
N VAL A 145 1.91 -6.97 3.58
CA VAL A 145 2.23 -8.40 3.79
C VAL A 145 1.45 -9.27 2.82
N ASP A 146 0.15 -9.04 2.75
CA ASP A 146 -0.79 -9.74 1.88
C ASP A 146 -2.02 -8.86 1.60
N ALA A 147 -3.05 -9.42 0.96
CA ALA A 147 -4.26 -8.68 0.59
C ALA A 147 -5.12 -8.19 1.77
N ASN A 148 -4.85 -8.62 3.00
CA ASN A 148 -5.63 -8.30 4.20
C ASN A 148 -4.77 -7.78 5.37
N THR A 149 -3.45 -7.83 5.25
CA THR A 149 -2.52 -7.48 6.32
C THR A 149 -1.47 -6.51 5.82
N PHE A 150 -1.27 -5.42 6.56
CA PHE A 150 -0.15 -4.51 6.37
C PHE A 150 0.37 -4.01 7.72
N TYR A 151 1.56 -3.43 7.69
CA TYR A 151 2.13 -2.73 8.83
C TYR A 151 2.37 -1.25 8.53
N PHE A 152 2.35 -0.44 9.57
CA PHE A 152 2.89 0.92 9.56
C PHE A 152 3.62 1.20 10.87
N TYR A 153 4.30 2.34 10.97
CA TYR A 153 4.96 2.78 12.20
C TYR A 153 4.24 3.97 12.81
N THR A 154 4.00 3.91 14.11
CA THR A 154 3.28 4.94 14.86
C THR A 154 4.22 5.74 15.73
N TYR A 155 3.85 7.00 15.92
CA TYR A 155 4.53 7.97 16.78
C TYR A 155 3.84 8.07 18.15
N ASP A 156 4.65 8.21 19.20
CA ASP A 156 4.20 8.58 20.55
C ASP A 156 5.34 9.32 21.27
N GLU A 157 5.05 10.45 21.91
CA GLU A 157 6.04 11.25 22.64
C GLU A 157 6.75 10.47 23.76
N ALA A 158 6.12 9.41 24.29
CA ALA A 158 6.69 8.55 25.32
C ALA A 158 7.68 7.52 24.77
N TYR A 159 7.80 7.36 23.45
CA TYR A 159 8.70 6.37 22.86
C TYR A 159 10.18 6.73 23.06
N PRO A 160 11.07 5.70 23.08
CA PRO A 160 12.50 5.92 23.26
C PRO A 160 13.09 6.90 22.23
N THR A 161 13.73 7.96 22.72
CA THR A 161 14.23 9.06 21.89
C THR A 161 15.69 9.37 22.22
N MET A 162 16.48 9.67 21.19
CA MET A 162 17.86 10.15 21.30
C MET A 162 18.03 11.42 20.49
N THR A 163 18.93 12.32 20.89
CA THR A 163 19.32 13.48 20.06
C THR A 163 20.83 13.57 19.92
N TRP A 164 21.29 14.20 18.85
CA TRP A 164 22.71 14.49 18.67
C TRP A 164 23.11 15.72 19.50
N ASP A 165 24.06 15.55 20.42
CA ASP A 165 24.72 16.66 21.13
C ASP A 165 25.99 17.05 20.36
N LYS A 166 25.94 18.19 19.67
CA LYS A 166 27.04 18.66 18.83
C LYS A 166 28.25 19.10 19.64
N GLN A 167 28.06 19.57 20.87
CA GLN A 167 29.16 20.01 21.73
C GLN A 167 29.98 18.83 22.24
N LYS A 168 29.29 17.73 22.60
CA LYS A 168 29.92 16.50 23.08
C LYS A 168 30.32 15.55 21.94
N GLY A 169 29.74 15.71 20.75
CA GLY A 169 29.97 14.83 19.60
C GLY A 169 29.44 13.42 19.85
N VAL A 170 28.31 13.29 20.55
CA VAL A 170 27.70 12.01 20.93
C VAL A 170 26.17 12.06 20.86
N TRP A 171 25.56 10.90 20.64
CA TRP A 171 24.11 10.73 20.81
C TRP A 171 23.75 10.64 22.29
N VAL A 172 22.72 11.37 22.71
CA VAL A 172 22.25 11.46 24.10
C VAL A 172 20.80 11.01 24.18
N ASP A 173 20.55 10.04 25.07
CA ASP A 173 19.21 9.61 25.44
C ASP A 173 18.39 10.77 26.01
N GLN A 174 17.20 11.01 25.47
CA GLN A 174 16.25 12.01 26.01
C GLN A 174 15.30 11.41 27.05
N ASN A 175 15.09 10.10 26.97
CA ASN A 175 14.34 9.30 27.94
C ASN A 175 14.99 7.92 28.05
N LYS A 176 14.38 6.99 28.79
CA LYS A 176 14.95 5.65 28.96
C LYS A 176 14.93 4.87 27.64
N VAL A 177 16.10 4.67 27.03
CA VAL A 177 16.27 3.80 25.87
C VAL A 177 16.65 2.38 26.31
N PRO A 178 15.79 1.36 26.11
CA PRO A 178 16.13 -0.03 26.43
C PRO A 178 17.32 -0.53 25.61
N ASP A 179 18.17 -1.37 26.23
CA ASP A 179 19.36 -1.93 25.55
C ASP A 179 19.01 -2.71 24.27
N ALA A 180 17.85 -3.36 24.23
CA ALA A 180 17.36 -4.08 23.05
C ALA A 180 17.15 -3.16 21.82
N LEU A 181 16.90 -1.86 22.03
CA LEU A 181 16.78 -0.88 20.96
C LEU A 181 18.12 -0.32 20.51
N ARG A 182 19.22 -0.60 21.21
CA ARG A 182 20.59 -0.25 20.79
C ARG A 182 21.15 -1.28 19.81
N ASN A 183 20.37 -1.54 18.77
CA ASN A 183 20.61 -2.58 17.78
C ASN A 183 21.39 -2.05 16.56
N ASP A 184 21.62 -2.91 15.58
CA ASP A 184 22.38 -2.54 14.38
C ASP A 184 21.62 -1.56 13.48
N GLN A 185 20.29 -1.59 13.50
CA GLN A 185 19.47 -0.64 12.75
C GLN A 185 19.68 0.81 13.25
N LEU A 186 19.80 1.02 14.56
CA LEU A 186 20.20 2.33 15.12
C LEU A 186 21.59 2.75 14.63
N LYS A 187 22.58 1.84 14.69
CA LYS A 187 23.95 2.15 14.29
C LYS A 187 24.04 2.51 12.81
N GLU A 188 23.31 1.80 11.96
CA GLU A 188 23.22 2.07 10.53
C GLU A 188 22.60 3.44 10.25
N LEU A 189 21.51 3.79 10.95
CA LEU A 189 20.88 5.10 10.82
C LEU A 189 21.85 6.22 11.26
N GLN A 190 22.49 6.07 12.42
CA GLN A 190 23.47 7.03 12.90
C GLN A 190 24.68 7.19 11.96
N ALA A 191 25.09 6.11 11.28
CA ALA A 191 26.16 6.15 10.28
C ALA A 191 25.73 6.90 9.01
N LYS A 192 24.48 6.70 8.55
CA LYS A 192 23.93 7.43 7.40
C LYS A 192 23.83 8.93 7.67
N LEU A 193 23.48 9.31 8.89
CA LEU A 193 23.27 10.71 9.28
C LEU A 193 24.56 11.50 9.53
N GLN A 194 25.75 10.88 9.49
CA GLN A 194 27.02 11.54 9.86
C GLN A 194 27.29 12.85 9.11
N LEU A 195 26.81 12.98 7.88
CA LEU A 195 27.00 14.18 7.06
C LEU A 195 25.95 15.27 7.32
N ASP A 196 24.85 14.91 7.96
CA ASP A 196 23.66 15.76 8.14
C ASP A 196 23.39 16.07 9.63
N LEU A 197 24.37 15.83 10.51
CA LEU A 197 24.23 16.07 11.95
C LEU A 197 24.12 17.57 12.27
N PHE A 198 23.04 17.93 12.95
CA PHE A 198 22.88 19.22 13.63
C PHE A 198 22.57 19.02 15.11
N ASP A 199 22.83 20.06 15.90
CA ASP A 199 22.60 20.00 17.35
C ASP A 199 21.11 19.82 17.63
N GLY A 200 20.76 18.80 18.40
CA GLY A 200 19.38 18.45 18.70
C GLY A 200 18.67 17.59 17.65
N LEU A 201 19.34 17.12 16.58
CA LEU A 201 18.74 16.18 15.60
C LEU A 201 18.12 14.98 16.33
N PRO A 202 16.79 14.76 16.26
CA PRO A 202 16.12 13.74 17.03
C PRO A 202 15.97 12.42 16.26
N LEU A 203 16.14 11.31 16.99
CA LEU A 203 15.79 9.96 16.57
C LEU A 203 14.77 9.40 17.55
N MET A 204 13.77 8.69 17.03
CA MET A 204 12.78 7.98 17.84
C MET A 204 12.66 6.53 17.39
N ALA A 205 12.50 5.63 18.34
CA ALA A 205 12.11 4.24 18.08
C ALA A 205 10.59 4.16 17.88
N LEU A 206 10.14 4.30 16.63
CA LEU A 206 8.73 4.20 16.25
C LEU A 206 8.25 2.75 16.41
N ARG A 207 7.03 2.57 16.88
CA ARG A 207 6.46 1.25 17.14
C ARG A 207 5.74 0.73 15.90
N LYS A 208 5.99 -0.52 15.54
CA LYS A 208 5.29 -1.20 14.45
C LYS A 208 3.84 -1.49 14.85
N VAL A 209 2.91 -1.31 13.92
CA VAL A 209 1.49 -1.58 14.09
C VAL A 209 1.04 -2.54 13.00
N GLU A 210 0.42 -3.65 13.40
CA GLU A 210 -0.27 -4.59 12.50
C GLU A 210 -1.72 -4.16 12.27
N VAL A 211 -2.12 -4.09 11.01
CA VAL A 211 -3.51 -3.89 10.63
C VAL A 211 -4.02 -5.11 9.88
N LYS A 212 -5.09 -5.72 10.39
CA LYS A 212 -5.80 -6.84 9.77
C LYS A 212 -7.18 -6.38 9.33
N LEU A 213 -7.33 -6.20 8.02
CA LEU A 213 -8.52 -5.60 7.39
C LEU A 213 -9.78 -6.45 7.62
N GLN A 214 -9.69 -7.78 7.44
CA GLN A 214 -10.84 -8.68 7.64
C GLN A 214 -11.30 -8.73 9.08
N GLU A 215 -10.35 -8.71 10.02
CA GLU A 215 -10.62 -8.73 11.46
C GLU A 215 -11.02 -7.36 12.00
N ARG A 216 -10.87 -6.30 11.20
CA ARG A 216 -10.99 -4.89 11.61
C ARG A 216 -10.17 -4.59 12.86
N LYS A 217 -8.92 -5.05 12.87
CA LYS A 217 -8.06 -5.04 14.04
C LYS A 217 -6.77 -4.26 13.78
N VAL A 218 -6.46 -3.35 14.70
CA VAL A 218 -5.20 -2.61 14.77
C VAL A 218 -4.46 -3.05 16.02
N THR A 219 -3.23 -3.55 15.88
CA THR A 219 -2.45 -4.12 16.99
C THR A 219 -1.03 -3.54 16.98
N PRO A 220 -0.68 -2.66 17.93
CA PRO A 220 0.71 -2.31 18.19
C PRO A 220 1.52 -3.55 18.58
N LEU A 221 2.68 -3.74 17.96
CA LEU A 221 3.59 -4.86 18.20
C LEU A 221 4.77 -4.42 19.06
N ASP A 222 5.42 -5.35 19.77
CA ASP A 222 6.68 -5.08 20.48
C ASP A 222 7.89 -5.13 19.53
N GLU A 223 7.74 -4.48 18.38
CA GLU A 223 8.73 -4.33 17.32
C GLU A 223 8.88 -2.85 17.01
N TYR A 224 10.11 -2.39 16.84
CA TYR A 224 10.44 -0.97 16.72
C TYR A 224 11.42 -0.71 15.59
N ARG A 225 11.34 0.49 15.01
CA ARG A 225 12.28 1.00 14.02
C ARG A 225 12.71 2.41 14.42
N TRP A 226 14.01 2.66 14.44
CA TRP A 226 14.54 4.01 14.58
C TRP A 226 14.31 4.82 13.31
N SER A 227 13.76 6.02 13.46
CA SER A 227 13.67 7.00 12.38
C SER A 227 14.05 8.39 12.87
N VAL A 228 14.32 9.28 11.93
CA VAL A 228 14.42 10.73 12.20
C VAL A 228 12.99 11.25 12.30
N ILE A 229 12.70 12.05 13.33
CA ILE A 229 11.40 12.68 13.49
C ILE A 229 11.52 14.20 13.31
N GLU A 230 10.46 14.84 12.82
CA GLU A 230 10.37 16.31 12.68
C GLU A 230 9.66 16.96 13.87
#